data_AF-A0A3M0XYX2-F1
#
_entry.id   AF-A0A3M0XYX2-F1
#
_cell.length_a   1.000
_cell.length_b   1.000
_cell.length_c   1.000
_cell.angle_alpha   90.00
_cell.angle_beta   90.00
_cell.angle_gamma   90.00
#
_symmetry.space_group_name_H-M   'P 1'
#
loop_
_entity.id
_entity.type
_entity.pdbx_description
1 polymer ?
#
loop_
_entity_poly.entity_id
_entity_poly.type
_entity_poly.pdbx_seq_one_letter_code
_entity_poly.pdbx_strand_id
1 'polypeptide(L)'
;SRRGRHLFSVTLSLLRLLITRLERITPDSVWAHRASGLRGALLAYAKRLASGAPVDEARVRPLIQAAFIVLEQAAREKQKR
;
A
#
# COMPACT_ATOMS: atom_id res chain seq x y z
N SER A 1 24.29 19.58 -9.06
CA SER A 1 23.22 19.01 -9.92
C SER A 1 22.46 17.95 -9.14
N ARG A 2 21.29 18.28 -8.56
CA ARG A 2 20.44 17.36 -7.77
C ARG A 2 19.11 17.15 -8.49
N ARG A 3 19.12 16.42 -9.62
CA ARG A 3 17.90 15.86 -10.22
C ARG A 3 17.96 14.35 -9.98
N GLY A 4 17.33 13.89 -8.91
CA GLY A 4 17.38 12.49 -8.52
C GLY A 4 16.11 12.05 -7.82
N ARG A 5 15.14 11.60 -8.62
CA ARG A 5 14.02 10.72 -8.23
C ARG A 5 12.95 11.31 -7.30
N HIS A 6 12.20 12.31 -7.77
CA HIS A 6 10.80 12.50 -7.36
C HIS A 6 9.89 11.56 -8.19
N LEU A 7 10.19 10.26 -8.20
CA LEU A 7 9.32 9.29 -8.87
C LEU A 7 8.28 8.84 -7.84
N PHE A 8 7.03 9.21 -8.09
CA PHE A 8 5.84 8.97 -7.27
C PHE A 8 5.68 9.87 -6.02
N SER A 9 4.74 10.83 -6.08
CA SER A 9 4.19 11.50 -4.88
C SER A 9 3.14 10.62 -4.22
N VAL A 10 3.00 10.72 -2.89
CA VAL A 10 1.97 10.00 -2.15
C VAL A 10 0.61 10.66 -2.42
N THR A 11 -0.24 9.99 -3.18
CA THR A 11 -1.58 10.50 -3.55
C THR A 11 -2.69 9.68 -2.90
N LEU A 12 -3.83 10.33 -2.64
CA LEU A 12 -5.03 9.65 -2.12
C LEU A 12 -5.49 8.51 -3.05
N SER A 13 -5.43 8.72 -4.36
CA SER A 13 -5.79 7.72 -5.36
C SER A 13 -4.90 6.48 -5.30
N LEU A 14 -3.59 6.65 -5.11
CA LEU A 14 -2.68 5.53 -4.92
C LEU A 14 -3.04 4.72 -3.66
N LEU A 15 -3.25 5.41 -2.53
CA LEU A 15 -3.56 4.72 -1.28
C LEU A 15 -4.86 3.93 -1.39
N ARG A 16 -5.90 4.51 -2.01
CA ARG A 16 -7.17 3.83 -2.27
C ARG A 16 -7.00 2.61 -3.17
N LEU A 17 -6.22 2.72 -4.25
CA LEU A 17 -5.92 1.59 -5.12
C LEU A 17 -5.28 0.44 -4.34
N LEU A 18 -4.24 0.72 -3.55
CA LEU A 18 -3.56 -0.31 -2.77
C LEU A 18 -4.49 -0.96 -1.74
N ILE A 19 -5.28 -0.17 -1.02
CA ILE A 19 -6.29 -0.66 -0.05
C ILE A 19 -7.25 -1.64 -0.73
N THR A 20 -7.86 -1.24 -1.85
CA THR A 20 -8.80 -2.09 -2.61
C THR A 20 -8.15 -3.38 -3.11
N ARG A 21 -6.86 -3.36 -3.47
CA ARG A 21 -6.16 -4.57 -3.91
C ARG A 21 -5.81 -5.49 -2.73
N LEU A 22 -5.39 -4.94 -1.59
CA LEU A 22 -5.10 -5.71 -0.39
C LEU A 22 -6.36 -6.39 0.17
N GLU A 23 -7.52 -5.74 0.07
CA GLU A 23 -8.83 -6.31 0.43
C GLU A 23 -9.21 -7.57 -0.35
N ARG A 24 -8.66 -7.74 -1.55
CA ARG A 24 -8.97 -8.87 -2.44
C ARG A 24 -8.06 -10.08 -2.21
N ILE A 25 -7.09 -9.98 -1.32
CA ILE A 25 -6.28 -11.14 -0.92
C ILE A 25 -7.18 -12.06 -0.07
N THR A 26 -7.35 -13.30 -0.53
CA THR A 26 -8.21 -14.28 0.14
C THR A 26 -7.69 -14.62 1.54
N PRO A 27 -8.58 -14.91 2.51
CA PRO A 27 -8.17 -15.30 3.86
C PRO A 27 -7.20 -16.49 3.92
N ASP A 28 -7.30 -17.42 2.95
CA ASP A 28 -6.46 -18.62 2.86
C ASP A 28 -5.06 -18.39 2.27
N SER A 29 -4.74 -17.15 1.87
CA SER A 29 -3.39 -16.78 1.44
C SER A 29 -2.49 -16.62 2.65
N VAL A 30 -1.26 -17.11 2.54
CA VAL A 30 -0.22 -16.89 3.57
C VAL A 30 0.09 -15.41 3.79
N TRP A 31 -0.30 -14.53 2.85
CA TRP A 31 -0.10 -13.09 2.91
C TRP A 31 -1.28 -12.32 3.52
N ALA A 32 -2.41 -12.97 3.84
CA ALA A 32 -3.65 -12.32 4.29
C ALA A 32 -3.49 -11.49 5.57
N HIS A 33 -2.72 -11.99 6.54
CA HIS A 33 -2.45 -11.28 7.79
C HIS A 33 -1.67 -9.98 7.54
N ARG A 34 -0.59 -10.06 6.74
CA ARG A 34 0.22 -8.87 6.37
C ARG A 34 -0.60 -7.86 5.56
N ALA A 35 -1.45 -8.35 4.66
CA ALA A 35 -2.33 -7.50 3.86
C ALA A 35 -3.31 -6.71 4.75
N SER A 36 -3.90 -7.35 5.75
CA SER A 36 -4.82 -6.71 6.69
C SER A 36 -4.14 -5.58 7.50
N GLY A 37 -2.93 -5.82 8.00
CA GLY A 37 -2.16 -4.82 8.73
C GLY A 37 -1.80 -3.61 7.86
N LEU A 38 -1.30 -3.86 6.63
CA LEU A 38 -0.95 -2.79 5.69
C LEU A 38 -2.19 -2.00 5.26
N ARG A 39 -3.31 -2.67 5.01
CA ARG A 39 -4.58 -2.02 4.67
C ARG A 39 -5.00 -1.03 5.76
N GLY A 40 -4.98 -1.46 7.02
CA GLY A 40 -5.33 -0.59 8.15
C GLY A 40 -4.43 0.64 8.25
N ALA A 41 -3.11 0.44 8.12
CA ALA A 41 -2.14 1.53 8.15
C ALA A 41 -2.35 2.52 6.98
N LEU A 42 -2.50 2.02 5.75
CA LEU A 42 -2.74 2.87 4.57
C LEU A 42 -4.08 3.61 4.66
N LEU A 43 -5.12 3.00 5.23
CA LEU A 43 -6.42 3.63 5.42
C LEU A 43 -6.33 4.84 6.36
N ALA A 44 -5.52 4.77 7.42
CA ALA A 44 -5.29 5.90 8.31
C ALA A 44 -4.68 7.10 7.57
N TYR A 45 -3.69 6.85 6.70
CA TYR A 45 -3.08 7.90 5.87
C TYR A 45 -4.01 8.42 4.78
N ALA A 46 -4.82 7.55 4.17
CA ALA A 46 -5.83 7.96 3.19
C ALA A 46 -6.87 8.90 3.82
N LYS A 47 -7.32 8.63 5.05
CA LYS A 47 -8.22 9.52 5.79
C LYS A 47 -7.59 10.89 6.04
N ARG A 48 -6.32 10.95 6.44
CA ARG A 48 -5.57 12.20 6.63
C ARG A 48 -5.44 13.00 5.34
N LEU A 49 -5.06 12.37 4.23
CA LEU A 49 -5.01 13.04 2.93
C LEU A 49 -6.38 13.55 2.49
N ALA A 50 -7.43 12.76 2.68
CA ALA A 50 -8.79 13.13 2.33
C ALA A 50 -9.31 14.33 3.16
N SER A 51 -8.83 14.50 4.39
CA SER A 51 -9.17 15.66 5.23
C SER A 51 -8.30 16.89 4.97
N GLY A 52 -7.40 16.86 3.97
CA GLY A 52 -6.43 17.92 3.72
C GLY A 52 -5.32 18.03 4.76
N ALA A 53 -5.21 17.05 5.68
CA ALA A 53 -4.16 17.07 6.69
C ALA A 53 -2.81 16.67 6.07
N PRO A 54 -1.71 17.30 6.50
CA PRO A 54 -0.39 16.94 6.02
C PRO A 54 -0.05 15.49 6.39
N VAL A 55 0.58 14.81 5.44
CA VAL A 55 1.07 13.44 5.60
C VAL A 55 2.58 13.42 5.46
N ASP A 56 3.23 12.74 6.40
CA ASP A 56 4.67 12.49 6.36
C ASP A 56 4.97 11.40 5.32
N GLU A 57 5.40 11.84 4.12
CA GLU A 57 5.73 10.91 3.04
C GLU A 57 6.83 9.91 3.43
N ALA A 58 7.77 10.28 4.30
CA ALA A 58 8.85 9.39 4.72
C ALA A 58 8.32 8.19 5.51
N ARG A 59 7.21 8.35 6.22
CA ARG A 59 6.52 7.27 6.94
C ARG A 59 5.59 6.45 6.06
N VAL A 60 4.98 7.05 5.04
CA VAL A 60 4.01 6.35 4.17
C VAL A 60 4.71 5.55 3.06
N ARG A 61 5.83 6.05 2.53
CA ARG A 61 6.55 5.40 1.44
C ARG A 61 6.93 3.93 1.72
N PRO A 62 7.48 3.57 2.90
CA PRO A 62 7.77 2.18 3.22
C PRO A 62 6.52 1.29 3.24
N LEU A 63 5.37 1.82 3.69
CA LEU A 63 4.10 1.09 3.71
C LEU A 63 3.57 0.83 2.29
N ILE A 64 3.68 1.82 1.41
CA ILE A 64 3.35 1.67 -0.02
C ILE A 64 4.22 0.58 -0.65
N GLN A 65 5.53 0.62 -0.42
CA GLN A 65 6.47 -0.39 -0.93
C GLN A 65 6.12 -1.79 -0.41
N ALA A 66 5.86 -1.91 0.90
CA ALA A 66 5.44 -3.17 1.51
C ALA A 66 4.12 -3.69 0.91
N ALA A 67 3.14 -2.81 0.64
CA ALA A 67 1.89 -3.19 0.01
C ALA A 67 2.09 -3.75 -1.41
N PHE A 68 2.95 -3.12 -2.22
CA PHE A 68 3.30 -3.66 -3.54
C PHE A 68 3.95 -5.04 -3.44
N ILE A 69 4.90 -5.23 -2.53
CA ILE A 69 5.57 -6.52 -2.30
C ILE A 69 4.53 -7.58 -1.92
N VAL A 70 3.64 -7.29 -0.97
CA VAL A 70 2.60 -8.24 -0.54
C VAL A 70 1.67 -8.60 -1.69
N LEU A 71 1.23 -7.63 -2.49
CA LEU A 71 0.38 -7.87 -3.66
C LEU A 71 1.08 -8.75 -4.70
N GLU A 72 2.35 -8.51 -4.97
CA GLU A 72 3.14 -9.31 -5.90
C GLU A 72 3.30 -10.76 -5.40
N GLN A 73 3.63 -10.94 -4.12
CA GLN A 73 3.81 -12.27 -3.55
C GLN A 73 2.48 -13.05 -3.49
N ALA A 74 1.37 -12.41 -3.15
CA ALA A 74 0.04 -13.02 -3.19
C ALA A 74 -0.35 -13.43 -4.62
N ALA A 75 -0.03 -12.61 -5.62
CA ALA A 75 -0.27 -12.96 -7.02
C ALA A 75 0.57 -14.17 -7.47
N ARG A 76 1.85 -14.23 -7.06
CA ARG A 76 2.75 -15.37 -7.33
C ARG A 76 2.28 -16.65 -6.63
N GLU A 77 1.79 -16.57 -5.40
CA GLU A 77 1.19 -17.70 -4.69
C GLU A 77 0.00 -18.26 -5.48
N LYS A 78 -0.90 -17.38 -5.94
CA LYS A 78 -2.08 -17.78 -6.71
C LYS A 78 -1.73 -18.47 -8.03
N GLN A 79 -0.62 -18.11 -8.67
CA GLN A 79 -0.16 -18.77 -9.90
C GLN A 79 0.46 -20.16 -9.67
N LYS A 80 0.89 -20.46 -8.44
CA LYS A 80 1.54 -21.73 -8.08
C LYS A 80 0.56 -22.77 -7.53
N ARG A 81 -0.67 -22.36 -7.20
CA ARG A 81 -1.76 -23.24 -6.76
C ARG A 81 -2.62 -23.62 -7.96
#